data_AF-C7QJ33-F1
#
_entry.id   AF-C7QJ33-F1
#
_cell.length_a   1.000
_cell.length_b   1.000
_cell.length_c   1.000
_cell.angle_alpha   90.00
_cell.angle_beta   90.00
_cell.angle_gamma   90.00
#
_symmetry.space_group_name_H-M   'P 1'
#
loop_
_entity.id
_entity.type
_entity.pdbx_description
1 polymer ?
#
loop_
_entity_poly.entity_id
_entity_poly.type
_entity_poly.pdbx_seq_one_letter_code
_entity_poly.pdbx_strand_id
1 'polypeptide(L)'
;MTHFQSATPPTASGSHSTPPTPGWLSVGAERADPQDCSEGGCVGDYSAPTDLFCRKHDRFLPLSSRLPSRRKTIAINLSRLVVLGGFEYSAQYATNVPLVVLGAVLGGLLLVLPLRRFPHTYAAAVRAWAVGGLVCGLAAIPDVTLHRVLGTAVLVIVLGGATLYLGRLASLIGVGDPRIPDQIAPRRAARQHAGRQAALGTPGRVAGLVVGPAVASPAAILTLLALGQGPAQWLFRAPSAIQVFLVTTAIGGPVATLFIAAVAGFLEGAPKVDRQVAPKFPEPFAPPRFVLDTVPDGSLGRVASRTVEITVNAVRRAAHVLATSTVRTANWMHRHAVIIGRKVAATAQCALGILRNAAVIAGYAAMCAVRIVVLPAVGIGAAYALLVPSGSALTRYLLSGGFADLGLGIAGAIALAASVMLVWMLLSGLSRDRVLDSATHNVEDLWARVMVLIATGGLALGTLGSLGYGKIHIGFVTLSVDAVVAFTVLKGYARTSIPWRRNVTK
;
A
#
# COMPACT_ATOMS: atom_id res chain seq x y z
N MET A 1 50.55 3.09 17.09
CA MET A 1 49.61 2.18 17.78
C MET A 1 48.71 3.02 18.68
N THR A 2 47.55 3.40 18.16
CA THR A 2 46.55 4.21 18.86
C THR A 2 45.32 3.33 19.08
N HIS A 3 45.01 3.05 20.35
CA HIS A 3 43.82 2.32 20.75
C HIS A 3 42.58 3.17 20.42
N PHE A 4 41.88 2.84 19.33
CA PHE A 4 40.51 3.27 19.12
C PHE A 4 39.65 2.57 20.18
N GLN A 5 39.27 3.30 21.23
CA GLN A 5 38.20 2.86 22.13
C GLN A 5 36.92 2.76 21.32
N SER A 6 36.53 1.52 21.02
CA SER A 6 35.24 1.16 20.48
C SER A 6 34.16 1.64 21.47
N ALA A 7 33.46 2.71 21.11
CA ALA A 7 32.28 3.16 21.84
C ALA A 7 31.29 1.99 21.88
N THR A 8 31.09 1.41 23.06
CA THR A 8 30.04 0.43 23.32
C THR A 8 28.70 1.06 22.89
N PRO A 9 27.98 0.46 21.93
CA PRO A 9 26.69 0.98 21.53
C PRO A 9 25.76 1.00 22.76
N PRO A 10 24.98 2.07 22.95
CA PRO A 10 24.08 2.17 24.09
C PRO A 10 23.15 0.97 24.09
N THR A 11 23.23 0.16 25.14
CA THR A 11 22.32 -0.96 25.40
C THR A 11 20.92 -0.39 25.60
N ALA A 12 20.13 -0.36 24.52
CA ALA A 12 18.72 0.01 24.54
C ALA A 12 17.90 -1.11 25.21
N SER A 13 17.99 -1.22 26.54
CA SER A 13 17.28 -2.23 27.35
C SER A 13 15.95 -1.73 27.92
N GLY A 14 15.49 -0.53 27.58
CA GLY A 14 14.15 -0.06 27.90
C GLY A 14 13.12 -0.59 26.91
N SER A 15 12.78 -1.88 26.99
CA SER A 15 11.67 -2.46 26.21
C SER A 15 10.34 -1.95 26.76
N HIS A 16 9.97 -0.71 26.43
CA HIS A 16 8.58 -0.29 26.51
C HIS A 16 7.80 -1.27 25.64
N SER A 17 7.06 -2.17 26.28
CA SER A 17 6.19 -3.16 25.66
C SER A 17 5.09 -2.41 24.93
N THR A 18 5.40 -2.06 23.69
CA THR A 18 4.50 -1.52 22.71
C THR A 18 3.22 -2.37 22.70
N PRO A 19 2.01 -1.78 22.82
CA PRO A 19 0.80 -2.57 22.64
C PRO A 19 0.87 -3.27 21.28
N PRO A 20 0.55 -4.58 21.22
CA PRO A 20 0.73 -5.37 20.01
C PRO A 20 -0.11 -4.77 18.88
N THR A 21 0.55 -4.23 17.86
CA THR A 21 -0.12 -3.87 16.61
C THR A 21 -0.68 -5.15 16.00
N PRO A 22 -1.96 -5.16 15.56
CA PRO A 22 -2.54 -6.33 14.89
C PRO A 22 -1.65 -6.76 13.73
N GLY A 23 -1.24 -8.03 13.70
CA GLY A 23 -0.21 -8.51 12.75
C GLY A 23 -0.54 -8.33 11.27
N TRP A 24 -1.81 -8.21 10.89
CA TRP A 24 -2.16 -7.94 9.49
C TRP A 24 -1.85 -6.50 9.04
N LEU A 25 -1.69 -5.55 9.98
CA LEU A 25 -1.31 -4.16 9.69
C LEU A 25 0.19 -3.98 9.51
N SER A 26 1.01 -4.94 9.94
CA SER A 26 2.45 -4.92 9.70
C SER A 26 2.85 -5.49 8.34
N VAL A 27 1.91 -5.98 7.53
CA VAL A 27 2.20 -6.52 6.19
C VAL A 27 2.89 -5.43 5.35
N GLY A 28 4.12 -5.69 4.92
CA GLY A 28 4.95 -4.75 4.16
C GLY A 28 5.62 -3.61 4.94
N ALA A 29 5.37 -3.51 6.25
CA ALA A 29 6.10 -2.63 7.17
C ALA A 29 6.86 -3.41 8.26
N GLU A 30 6.79 -4.74 8.20
CA GLU A 30 7.42 -5.65 9.14
C GLU A 30 8.95 -5.57 9.03
N ARG A 31 9.63 -5.52 10.18
CA ARG A 31 11.08 -5.69 10.22
C ARG A 31 11.37 -7.17 10.07
N ALA A 32 12.27 -7.51 9.15
CA ALA A 32 12.69 -8.88 8.98
C ALA A 32 13.37 -9.41 10.25
N ASP A 33 13.08 -10.65 10.62
CA ASP A 33 13.82 -11.33 11.68
C ASP A 33 15.30 -11.45 11.30
N PRO A 34 16.23 -10.97 12.15
CA PRO A 34 17.65 -11.15 11.91
C PRO A 34 17.97 -12.63 12.04
N GLN A 35 18.45 -13.25 10.96
CA GLN A 35 18.93 -14.61 11.00
C GLN A 35 20.26 -14.68 10.26
N ASP A 36 21.32 -14.96 11.01
CA ASP A 36 22.64 -15.17 10.45
C ASP A 36 22.68 -16.52 9.75
N CYS A 37 23.48 -16.61 8.67
CA CYS A 37 23.86 -17.91 8.14
C CYS A 37 24.53 -18.69 9.28
N SER A 38 24.13 -19.94 9.49
CA SER A 38 24.67 -20.78 10.57
C SER A 38 26.15 -21.15 10.41
N GLU A 39 26.78 -20.71 9.33
CA GLU A 39 28.20 -20.90 9.07
C GLU A 39 29.04 -19.78 9.67
N GLY A 40 30.13 -20.16 10.33
CA GLY A 40 31.05 -19.22 10.97
C GLY A 40 31.54 -18.13 10.01
N GLY A 41 31.51 -16.87 10.46
CA GLY A 41 32.02 -15.73 9.70
C GLY A 41 31.04 -15.10 8.72
N CYS A 42 29.73 -15.38 8.84
CA CYS A 42 28.68 -14.61 8.17
C CYS A 42 28.11 -13.57 9.16
N VAL A 43 28.63 -12.34 9.13
CA VAL A 43 28.10 -11.22 9.94
C VAL A 43 26.84 -10.68 9.26
N GLY A 44 25.80 -10.33 10.03
CA GLY A 44 24.43 -10.06 9.57
C GLY A 44 24.21 -9.00 8.47
N ASP A 45 25.25 -8.25 8.07
CA ASP A 45 25.17 -7.24 7.00
C ASP A 45 25.23 -7.81 5.57
N TYR A 46 25.65 -9.07 5.38
CA TYR A 46 25.91 -9.63 4.04
C TYR A 46 24.72 -10.32 3.37
N SER A 47 23.61 -10.52 4.05
CA SER A 47 22.41 -11.15 3.47
C SER A 47 21.21 -10.24 3.60
N ALA A 48 20.62 -9.85 2.47
CA ALA A 48 19.33 -9.20 2.49
C ALA A 48 18.30 -10.19 3.08
N PRO A 49 17.26 -9.70 3.78
CA PRO A 49 16.27 -10.59 4.40
C PRO A 49 15.49 -11.42 3.38
N THR A 50 15.53 -11.03 2.11
CA THR A 50 14.91 -11.70 0.99
C THR A 50 15.82 -12.65 0.21
N ASP A 51 17.12 -12.69 0.55
CA ASP A 51 18.07 -13.60 -0.12
C ASP A 51 17.66 -15.06 0.13
N LEU A 52 17.72 -15.88 -0.93
CA LEU A 52 17.53 -17.33 -0.85
C LEU A 52 18.87 -18.03 -0.66
N PHE A 53 19.96 -17.42 -1.15
CA PHE A 53 21.31 -17.93 -1.04
C PHE A 53 22.19 -17.00 -0.19
N CYS A 54 23.15 -17.56 0.52
CA CYS A 54 24.16 -16.80 1.24
C CYS A 54 25.27 -16.38 0.27
N ARG A 55 25.45 -15.06 0.07
CA ARG A 55 26.48 -14.50 -0.84
C ARG A 55 27.91 -14.98 -0.63
N LYS A 56 28.24 -15.45 0.58
CA LYS A 56 29.60 -15.88 0.94
C LYS A 56 29.83 -17.39 0.77
N HIS A 57 28.77 -18.18 0.90
CA HIS A 57 28.88 -19.64 1.02
C HIS A 57 28.08 -20.40 -0.05
N ASP A 58 27.37 -19.69 -0.94
CA ASP A 58 26.49 -20.20 -2.00
C ASP A 58 25.46 -21.23 -1.49
N ARG A 59 25.06 -21.06 -0.22
CA ARG A 59 24.14 -21.96 0.48
C ARG A 59 22.73 -21.48 0.41
N PHE A 60 21.84 -22.36 0.00
CA PHE A 60 20.40 -22.16 0.09
C PHE A 60 19.98 -22.06 1.56
N LEU A 61 19.69 -20.84 2.01
CA LEU A 61 19.41 -20.46 3.39
C LEU A 61 18.22 -21.23 4.00
N PRO A 62 17.11 -21.53 3.28
CA PRO A 62 16.02 -22.31 3.85
C PRO A 62 16.42 -23.74 4.28
N LEU A 63 17.51 -24.29 3.71
CA LEU A 63 17.99 -25.65 3.99
C LEU A 63 19.36 -25.67 4.68
N SER A 64 19.96 -24.53 5.02
CA SER A 64 21.35 -24.48 5.50
C SER A 64 21.52 -24.90 6.97
N SER A 65 20.51 -24.70 7.82
CA SER A 65 20.63 -24.88 9.28
C SER A 65 19.78 -26.02 9.88
N ARG A 66 18.84 -26.61 9.13
CA ARG A 66 17.77 -27.45 9.72
C ARG A 66 17.76 -28.92 9.31
N LEU A 67 18.52 -29.34 8.29
CA LEU A 67 18.41 -30.71 7.77
C LEU A 67 19.78 -31.41 7.70
N PRO A 68 19.90 -32.65 8.23
CA PRO A 68 21.08 -33.48 8.00
C PRO A 68 21.25 -33.74 6.50
N SER A 69 22.51 -33.88 6.05
CA SER A 69 22.91 -33.96 4.64
C SER A 69 22.07 -34.95 3.81
N ARG A 70 21.77 -36.14 4.37
CA ARG A 70 20.96 -37.17 3.70
C ARG A 70 19.53 -36.72 3.41
N ARG A 71 18.82 -36.13 4.38
CA ARG A 71 17.43 -35.68 4.20
C ARG A 71 17.33 -34.59 3.15
N LYS A 72 18.32 -33.69 3.09
CA LYS A 72 18.42 -32.65 2.07
C LYS A 72 18.56 -33.25 0.67
N THR A 73 19.44 -34.24 0.48
CA THR A 73 19.61 -34.92 -0.81
C THR A 73 18.34 -35.65 -1.24
N ILE A 74 17.66 -36.34 -0.31
CA ILE A 74 16.39 -37.01 -0.58
C ILE A 74 15.32 -36.00 -1.03
N ALA A 75 15.15 -34.89 -0.31
CA ALA A 75 14.17 -33.86 -0.67
C ALA A 75 14.45 -33.24 -2.05
N ILE A 76 15.72 -32.96 -2.36
CA ILE A 76 16.11 -32.45 -3.67
C ILE A 76 15.78 -33.47 -4.76
N ASN A 77 16.18 -34.73 -4.60
CA ASN A 77 15.91 -35.74 -5.62
C ASN A 77 14.41 -36.03 -5.79
N LEU A 78 13.63 -36.04 -4.70
CA LEU A 78 12.18 -36.18 -4.78
C LEU A 78 11.54 -35.02 -5.52
N SER A 79 11.98 -33.78 -5.27
CA SER A 79 11.48 -32.61 -6.00
C SER A 79 11.78 -32.67 -7.50
N ARG A 80 12.96 -33.15 -7.89
CA ARG A 80 13.32 -33.40 -9.29
C ARG A 80 12.39 -34.44 -9.92
N LEU A 81 12.17 -35.56 -9.23
CA LEU A 81 11.28 -36.63 -9.70
C LEU A 81 9.84 -36.12 -9.90
N VAL A 82 9.33 -35.29 -8.99
CA VAL A 82 8.00 -34.66 -9.12
C VAL A 82 7.93 -33.75 -10.34
N VAL A 83 8.96 -32.93 -10.58
CA VAL A 83 9.03 -32.07 -11.78
C VAL A 83 9.01 -32.93 -13.04
N LEU A 84 9.92 -33.89 -13.15
CA LEU A 84 10.05 -34.74 -14.35
C LEU A 84 8.80 -35.58 -14.60
N GLY A 85 8.26 -36.22 -13.55
CA GLY A 85 7.02 -36.99 -13.63
C GLY A 85 5.82 -36.13 -14.03
N GLY A 86 5.79 -34.85 -13.64
CA GLY A 86 4.77 -33.90 -14.11
C GLY A 86 4.83 -33.66 -15.61
N PHE A 87 6.02 -33.45 -16.17
CA PHE A 87 6.21 -33.31 -17.63
C PHE A 87 5.87 -34.61 -18.37
N GLU A 88 6.34 -35.76 -17.87
CA GLU A 88 6.05 -37.08 -18.44
C GLU A 88 4.55 -37.36 -18.46
N TYR A 89 3.87 -37.18 -17.32
CA TYR A 89 2.43 -37.40 -17.20
C TYR A 89 1.65 -36.48 -18.14
N SER A 90 2.02 -35.20 -18.19
CA SER A 90 1.38 -34.24 -19.09
C SER A 90 1.48 -34.66 -20.56
N ALA A 91 2.64 -35.17 -20.97
CA ALA A 91 2.84 -35.63 -22.34
C ALA A 91 2.12 -36.95 -22.62
N GLN A 92 2.15 -37.91 -21.69
CA GLN A 92 1.53 -39.22 -21.88
C GLN A 92 0.00 -39.13 -22.02
N TYR A 93 -0.62 -38.26 -21.23
CA TYR A 93 -2.08 -38.07 -21.21
C TYR A 93 -2.58 -36.85 -21.98
N ALA A 94 -1.68 -36.13 -22.68
CA ALA A 94 -2.00 -34.90 -23.39
C ALA A 94 -2.79 -33.88 -22.55
N THR A 95 -2.43 -33.76 -21.27
CA THR A 95 -3.11 -32.91 -20.29
C THR A 95 -2.14 -31.89 -19.70
N ASN A 96 -2.57 -30.64 -19.59
CA ASN A 96 -1.76 -29.55 -19.02
C ASN A 96 -1.87 -29.47 -17.48
N VAL A 97 -2.76 -30.24 -16.86
CA VAL A 97 -3.06 -30.15 -15.41
C VAL A 97 -1.82 -30.34 -14.53
N PRO A 98 -0.97 -31.37 -14.70
CA PRO A 98 0.24 -31.53 -13.89
C PRO A 98 1.18 -30.32 -13.97
N LEU A 99 1.38 -29.77 -15.17
CA LEU A 99 2.23 -28.58 -15.36
C LEU A 99 1.63 -27.32 -14.73
N VAL A 100 0.30 -27.15 -14.79
CA VAL A 100 -0.40 -26.05 -14.11
C VAL A 100 -0.27 -26.17 -12.60
N VAL A 101 -0.46 -27.37 -12.03
CA VAL A 101 -0.28 -27.63 -10.59
C VAL A 101 1.16 -27.39 -10.17
N LEU A 102 2.13 -27.89 -10.93
CA LEU A 102 3.55 -27.68 -10.67
C LEU A 102 3.91 -26.19 -10.72
N GLY A 103 3.41 -25.47 -11.73
CA GLY A 103 3.59 -24.02 -11.85
C GLY A 103 2.95 -23.25 -10.69
N ALA A 104 1.77 -23.65 -10.21
CA ALA A 104 1.12 -23.05 -9.06
C ALA A 104 1.93 -23.27 -7.77
N VAL A 105 2.49 -24.46 -7.56
CA VAL A 105 3.35 -24.76 -6.41
C VAL A 105 4.66 -23.98 -6.49
N LEU A 106 5.34 -23.97 -7.64
CA LEU A 106 6.59 -23.25 -7.83
C LEU A 106 6.41 -21.73 -7.73
N GLY A 107 5.35 -21.17 -8.31
CA GLY A 107 5.00 -19.76 -8.18
C GLY A 107 4.75 -19.37 -6.72
N GLY A 108 4.05 -20.23 -5.97
CA GLY A 108 3.85 -20.04 -4.54
C GLY A 108 5.16 -20.05 -3.75
N LEU A 109 6.04 -21.01 -4.03
CA LEU A 109 7.37 -21.08 -3.41
C LEU A 109 8.22 -19.85 -3.74
N LEU A 110 8.21 -19.39 -5.00
CA LEU A 110 8.92 -18.17 -5.43
C LEU A 110 8.39 -16.91 -4.74
N LEU A 111 7.08 -16.83 -4.47
CA LEU A 111 6.48 -15.73 -3.71
C LEU A 111 6.86 -15.77 -2.22
N VAL A 112 6.77 -16.96 -1.62
CA VAL A 112 6.70 -17.14 -0.17
C VAL A 112 8.08 -17.33 0.45
N LEU A 113 9.01 -18.01 -0.22
CA LEU A 113 10.36 -18.29 0.33
C LEU A 113 11.19 -17.03 0.60
N PRO A 114 11.17 -15.98 -0.25
CA PRO A 114 11.83 -14.72 0.07
C PRO A 114 11.19 -13.98 1.25
N LEU A 115 9.90 -14.22 1.51
CA LEU A 115 9.15 -13.59 2.59
C LEU A 115 9.26 -14.33 3.93
N ARG A 116 9.98 -15.46 4.01
CA ARG A 116 10.07 -16.33 5.21
C ARG A 116 10.52 -15.63 6.50
N ARG A 117 11.19 -14.48 6.39
CA ARG A 117 11.68 -13.67 7.53
C ARG A 117 10.68 -12.60 7.98
N PHE A 118 9.51 -12.54 7.37
CA PHE A 118 8.45 -11.59 7.66
C PHE A 118 7.19 -12.38 8.03
N PRO A 119 7.04 -12.87 9.28
CA PRO A 119 6.02 -13.86 9.63
C PRO A 119 4.60 -13.44 9.26
N HIS A 120 4.24 -12.17 9.45
CA HIS A 120 2.92 -11.67 9.08
C HIS A 120 2.76 -11.54 7.56
N THR A 121 3.76 -10.99 6.88
CA THR A 121 3.75 -10.82 5.42
C THR A 121 3.77 -12.18 4.70
N TYR A 122 4.53 -13.14 5.23
CA TYR A 122 4.58 -14.53 4.80
C TYR A 122 3.20 -15.19 4.90
N ALA A 123 2.57 -15.11 6.08
CA ALA A 123 1.24 -15.71 6.29
C ALA A 123 0.20 -15.09 5.36
N ALA A 124 0.25 -13.76 5.16
CA ALA A 124 -0.62 -13.06 4.22
C ALA A 124 -0.38 -13.52 2.76
N ALA A 125 0.88 -13.63 2.33
CA ALA A 125 1.24 -14.08 0.99
C ALA A 125 0.81 -15.53 0.73
N VAL A 126 1.01 -16.44 1.69
CA VAL A 126 0.55 -17.84 1.61
C VAL A 126 -0.96 -17.91 1.46
N ARG A 127 -1.70 -17.18 2.30
CA ARG A 127 -3.18 -17.14 2.23
C ARG A 127 -3.66 -16.53 0.92
N ALA A 128 -3.06 -15.42 0.48
CA ALA A 128 -3.42 -14.77 -0.77
C ALA A 128 -3.16 -15.67 -1.97
N TRP A 129 -2.03 -16.38 -2.00
CA TRP A 129 -1.72 -17.35 -3.05
C TRP A 129 -2.69 -18.52 -3.04
N ALA A 130 -2.98 -19.11 -1.88
CA ALA A 130 -3.92 -20.22 -1.76
C ALA A 130 -5.35 -19.82 -2.18
N VAL A 131 -5.82 -18.64 -1.75
CA VAL A 131 -7.11 -18.10 -2.16
C VAL A 131 -7.12 -17.81 -3.66
N GLY A 132 -6.05 -17.22 -4.21
CA GLY A 132 -5.90 -16.99 -5.65
C GLY A 132 -5.98 -18.28 -6.45
N GLY A 133 -5.31 -19.34 -6.00
CA GLY A 133 -5.38 -20.65 -6.63
C GLY A 133 -6.75 -21.28 -6.56
N LEU A 134 -7.43 -21.18 -5.41
CA LEU A 134 -8.81 -21.65 -5.27
C LEU A 134 -9.75 -20.90 -6.20
N VAL A 135 -9.65 -19.56 -6.24
CA VAL A 135 -10.44 -18.70 -7.13
C VAL A 135 -10.21 -19.08 -8.58
N CYS A 136 -8.95 -19.20 -9.02
CA CYS A 136 -8.64 -19.56 -10.40
C CYS A 136 -9.07 -21.00 -10.76
N GLY A 137 -8.96 -21.93 -9.82
CA GLY A 137 -9.46 -23.31 -9.99
C GLY A 137 -10.98 -23.34 -10.14
N LEU A 138 -11.73 -22.61 -9.31
CA LEU A 138 -13.18 -22.48 -9.42
C LEU A 138 -13.58 -21.75 -10.70
N ALA A 139 -12.83 -20.74 -11.12
CA ALA A 139 -13.07 -20.02 -12.37
C ALA A 139 -12.85 -20.87 -13.62
N ALA A 140 -12.14 -21.99 -13.53
CA ALA A 140 -11.99 -22.93 -14.64
C ALA A 140 -13.26 -23.77 -14.87
N ILE A 141 -14.20 -23.81 -13.92
CA ILE A 141 -15.49 -24.49 -14.08
C ILE A 141 -16.39 -23.60 -14.95
N PRO A 142 -16.93 -24.10 -16.07
CA PRO A 142 -17.73 -23.30 -17.01
C PRO A 142 -19.17 -23.07 -16.49
N ASP A 143 -19.33 -22.44 -15.32
CA ASP A 143 -20.62 -22.07 -14.73
C ASP A 143 -20.70 -20.56 -14.49
N VAL A 144 -21.54 -19.89 -15.30
CA VAL A 144 -21.78 -18.45 -15.22
C VAL A 144 -22.22 -17.98 -13.84
N THR A 145 -23.01 -18.80 -13.12
CA THR A 145 -23.47 -18.44 -11.77
C THR A 145 -22.30 -18.43 -10.80
N LEU A 146 -21.45 -19.46 -10.88
CA LEU A 146 -20.23 -19.55 -10.08
C LEU A 146 -19.28 -18.37 -10.37
N HIS A 147 -19.05 -18.02 -11.65
CA HIS A 147 -18.22 -16.87 -12.02
C HIS A 147 -18.75 -15.56 -11.43
N ARG A 148 -20.07 -15.36 -11.41
CA ARG A 148 -20.71 -14.18 -10.80
C ARG A 148 -20.52 -14.12 -9.29
N VAL A 149 -20.72 -15.24 -8.59
CA VAL A 149 -20.48 -15.35 -7.13
C VAL A 149 -19.03 -15.04 -6.83
N LEU A 150 -18.12 -15.68 -7.56
CA LEU A 150 -16.69 -15.59 -7.35
C LEU A 150 -16.16 -14.18 -7.63
N GLY A 151 -16.49 -13.59 -8.77
CA GLY A 151 -16.06 -12.24 -9.12
C GLY A 151 -16.61 -11.19 -8.15
N THR A 152 -17.87 -11.33 -7.70
CA THR A 152 -18.46 -10.45 -6.69
C THR A 152 -17.77 -10.60 -5.34
N ALA A 153 -17.49 -11.83 -4.90
CA ALA A 153 -16.77 -12.09 -3.64
C ALA A 153 -15.35 -11.51 -3.66
N VAL A 154 -14.61 -11.71 -4.76
CA VAL A 154 -13.26 -11.13 -4.95
C VAL A 154 -13.32 -9.61 -4.92
N LEU A 155 -14.28 -9.00 -5.63
CA LEU A 155 -14.48 -7.56 -5.64
C LEU A 155 -14.72 -7.01 -4.22
N VAL A 156 -15.62 -7.65 -3.46
CA VAL A 156 -15.94 -7.25 -2.08
C VAL A 156 -14.72 -7.42 -1.17
N ILE A 157 -13.98 -8.52 -1.28
CA ILE A 157 -12.78 -8.75 -0.44
C ILE A 157 -11.68 -7.73 -0.78
N VAL A 158 -11.41 -7.47 -2.06
CA VAL A 158 -10.34 -6.56 -2.47
C VAL A 158 -10.71 -5.10 -2.18
N LEU A 159 -11.89 -4.64 -2.60
CA LEU A 159 -12.32 -3.25 -2.37
C LEU A 159 -12.72 -3.00 -0.91
N GLY A 160 -13.40 -3.95 -0.26
CA GLY A 160 -13.71 -3.89 1.16
C GLY A 160 -12.44 -3.96 2.02
N GLY A 161 -11.52 -4.86 1.70
CA GLY A 161 -10.22 -4.94 2.35
C GLY A 161 -9.40 -3.65 2.18
N ALA A 162 -9.37 -3.08 0.96
CA ALA A 162 -8.71 -1.80 0.71
C ALA A 162 -9.36 -0.66 1.50
N THR A 163 -10.68 -0.54 1.53
CA THR A 163 -11.36 0.52 2.29
C THR A 163 -11.17 0.39 3.80
N LEU A 164 -11.24 -0.83 4.35
CA LEU A 164 -10.95 -1.09 5.77
C LEU A 164 -9.49 -0.77 6.11
N TYR A 165 -8.55 -1.18 5.26
CA TYR A 165 -7.13 -0.86 5.41
C TYR A 165 -6.90 0.65 5.38
N LEU A 166 -7.54 1.36 4.45
CA LEU A 166 -7.47 2.81 4.33
C LEU A 166 -8.02 3.54 5.55
N GLY A 167 -9.23 3.18 5.99
CA GLY A 167 -9.85 3.78 7.17
C GLY A 167 -9.01 3.56 8.42
N ARG A 168 -8.38 2.39 8.55
CA ARG A 168 -7.48 2.09 9.66
C ARG A 168 -6.18 2.89 9.56
N LEU A 169 -5.51 2.90 8.40
CA LEU A 169 -4.27 3.66 8.22
C LEU A 169 -4.49 5.16 8.48
N ALA A 170 -5.61 5.70 8.01
CA ALA A 170 -6.02 7.07 8.28
C ALA A 170 -6.21 7.33 9.78
N SER A 171 -6.83 6.40 10.50
CA SER A 171 -6.99 6.51 11.96
C SER A 171 -5.63 6.50 12.68
N LEU A 172 -4.68 5.66 12.24
CA LEU A 172 -3.35 5.56 12.85
C LEU A 172 -2.50 6.81 12.59
N ILE A 173 -2.53 7.32 11.35
CA ILE A 173 -1.85 8.57 10.99
C ILE A 173 -2.47 9.76 11.74
N GLY A 174 -3.81 9.80 11.86
CA GLY A 174 -4.53 10.84 12.58
C GLY A 174 -4.23 10.87 14.09
N VAL A 175 -4.00 9.71 14.70
CA VAL A 175 -3.61 9.63 16.13
C VAL A 175 -2.16 10.10 16.35
N GLY A 176 -1.39 10.32 15.28
CA GLY A 176 -0.02 10.80 15.38
C GLY A 176 0.94 9.76 15.95
N ASP A 177 0.70 8.47 15.70
CA ASP A 177 1.60 7.41 16.15
C ASP A 177 2.99 7.61 15.50
N PRO A 178 4.04 7.97 16.27
CA PRO A 178 5.36 8.30 15.75
C PRO A 178 6.08 7.10 15.11
N ARG A 179 5.46 5.91 15.08
CA ARG A 179 6.04 4.68 14.50
C ARG A 179 5.91 4.56 12.98
N ILE A 180 4.97 5.30 12.39
CA ILE A 180 4.64 5.23 10.95
C ILE A 180 5.58 6.05 10.03
N PRO A 181 6.29 7.13 10.44
CA PRO A 181 7.04 7.95 9.49
C PRO A 181 8.40 7.39 9.02
N ASP A 182 9.08 6.57 9.81
CA ASP A 182 10.53 6.32 9.60
C ASP A 182 10.86 5.36 8.45
N GLN A 183 9.92 4.50 8.03
CA GLN A 183 10.18 3.51 6.98
C GLN A 183 9.60 3.87 5.62
N ILE A 184 8.65 4.82 5.55
CA ILE A 184 7.88 5.05 4.32
C ILE A 184 7.91 6.51 3.85
N ALA A 185 8.29 7.47 4.72
CA ALA A 185 8.52 8.86 4.32
C ALA A 185 10.01 9.23 4.41
N PRO A 186 10.56 10.03 3.48
CA PRO A 186 11.93 10.52 3.60
C PRO A 186 12.11 11.26 4.94
N ARG A 187 13.08 10.80 5.76
CA ARG A 187 13.36 11.22 7.16
C ARG A 187 13.26 12.73 7.44
N ARG A 188 13.51 13.59 6.45
CA ARG A 188 13.41 15.05 6.60
C ARG A 188 11.97 15.57 6.69
N ALA A 189 11.04 15.04 5.90
CA ALA A 189 9.64 15.47 5.92
C ALA A 189 8.92 15.00 7.20
N ALA A 190 9.19 13.77 7.63
CA ALA A 190 8.67 13.18 8.86
C ALA A 190 9.00 13.99 10.12
N ARG A 191 10.27 14.42 10.27
CA ARG A 191 10.71 15.20 11.45
C ARG A 191 10.10 16.60 11.51
N GLN A 192 9.95 17.28 10.37
CA GLN A 192 9.31 18.60 10.32
C GLN A 192 7.81 18.53 10.62
N HIS A 193 7.13 17.46 10.22
CA HIS A 193 5.71 17.25 10.53
C HIS A 193 5.47 16.80 11.98
N ALA A 194 6.31 15.92 12.53
CA ALA A 194 6.18 15.44 13.90
C ALA A 194 6.32 16.56 14.94
N GLY A 195 7.27 17.48 14.76
CA GLY A 195 7.44 18.63 15.67
C GLY A 195 6.26 19.61 15.64
N ARG A 196 5.60 19.79 14.48
CA ARG A 196 4.38 20.60 14.35
C ARG A 196 3.13 19.89 14.88
N GLN A 197 3.02 18.57 14.70
CA GLN A 197 1.85 17.80 15.14
C GLN A 197 1.82 17.54 16.65
N ALA A 198 2.98 17.35 17.29
CA ALA A 198 3.05 17.20 18.75
C ALA A 198 2.60 18.47 19.51
N ALA A 199 2.74 19.65 18.89
CA ALA A 199 2.27 20.93 19.44
C ALA A 199 0.75 21.16 19.27
N LEU A 200 0.07 20.32 18.48
CA LEU A 200 -1.32 20.47 18.07
C LEU A 200 -2.10 19.17 18.39
N GLY A 201 -2.28 18.88 19.68
CA GLY A 201 -2.81 17.60 20.18
C GLY A 201 -4.26 17.25 19.81
N THR A 202 -5.04 18.19 19.27
CA THR A 202 -6.46 18.03 18.88
C THR A 202 -6.74 17.86 17.38
N PRO A 203 -6.10 18.58 16.43
CA PRO A 203 -6.45 18.48 15.00
C PRO A 203 -6.15 17.14 14.34
N GLY A 204 -5.21 16.34 14.85
CA GLY A 204 -4.90 15.02 14.28
C GLY A 204 -6.08 14.03 14.34
N ARG A 205 -6.76 13.97 15.49
CA ARG A 205 -7.91 13.07 15.69
C ARG A 205 -9.07 13.45 14.78
N VAL A 206 -9.29 14.75 14.57
CA VAL A 206 -10.37 15.24 13.72
C VAL A 206 -10.08 15.01 12.25
N ALA A 207 -8.82 15.12 11.80
CA ALA A 207 -8.43 14.73 10.46
C ALA A 207 -8.73 13.25 10.17
N GLY A 208 -8.52 12.34 11.13
CA GLY A 208 -8.88 10.93 10.98
C GLY A 208 -10.37 10.69 10.73
N LEU A 209 -11.26 11.45 11.39
CA LEU A 209 -12.70 11.40 11.17
C LEU A 209 -13.12 11.91 9.78
N VAL A 210 -12.39 12.88 9.23
CA VAL A 210 -12.62 13.43 7.88
C VAL A 210 -12.17 12.45 6.79
N VAL A 211 -11.08 11.70 7.02
CA VAL A 211 -10.53 10.79 6.00
C VAL A 211 -11.46 9.60 5.71
N GLY A 212 -12.18 9.08 6.71
CA GLY A 212 -13.08 7.93 6.52
C GLY A 212 -14.10 8.14 5.39
N PRO A 213 -14.98 9.16 5.50
CA PRO A 213 -15.93 9.51 4.45
C PRO A 213 -15.28 9.92 3.12
N ALA A 214 -14.12 10.59 3.18
CA ALA A 214 -13.38 11.02 1.99
C ALA A 214 -12.88 9.84 1.16
N VAL A 215 -12.53 8.72 1.80
CA VAL A 215 -12.08 7.49 1.14
C VAL A 215 -13.25 6.60 0.72
N ALA A 216 -14.35 6.60 1.47
CA ALA A 216 -15.52 5.79 1.15
C ALA A 216 -16.13 6.13 -0.22
N SER A 217 -16.11 7.42 -0.60
CA SER A 217 -16.65 7.90 -1.87
C SER A 217 -15.94 7.33 -3.12
N PRO A 218 -14.61 7.49 -3.31
CA PRO A 218 -13.93 6.93 -4.47
C PRO A 218 -14.02 5.39 -4.50
N ALA A 219 -14.03 4.72 -3.35
CA ALA A 219 -14.23 3.27 -3.31
C ALA A 219 -15.63 2.86 -3.78
N ALA A 220 -16.67 3.59 -3.37
CA ALA A 220 -18.03 3.37 -3.85
C ALA A 220 -18.15 3.63 -5.36
N ILE A 221 -17.52 4.68 -5.88
CA ILE A 221 -17.46 4.99 -7.32
C ILE A 221 -16.76 3.87 -8.09
N LEU A 222 -15.59 3.41 -7.62
CA LEU A 222 -14.86 2.30 -8.24
C LEU A 222 -15.68 1.00 -8.22
N THR A 223 -16.42 0.75 -7.14
CA THR A 223 -17.31 -0.41 -7.05
C THR A 223 -18.45 -0.30 -8.06
N LEU A 224 -19.08 0.88 -8.19
CA LEU A 224 -20.12 1.14 -9.19
C LEU A 224 -19.59 0.98 -10.62
N LEU A 225 -18.39 1.51 -10.91
CA LEU A 225 -17.74 1.37 -12.22
C LEU A 225 -17.42 -0.09 -12.51
N ALA A 226 -16.88 -0.83 -11.54
CA ALA A 226 -16.62 -2.25 -11.69
C ALA A 226 -17.90 -3.04 -11.97
N LEU A 227 -18.99 -2.77 -11.23
CA LEU A 227 -20.28 -3.42 -11.43
C LEU A 227 -20.95 -3.04 -12.77
N GLY A 228 -20.73 -1.82 -13.26
CA GLY A 228 -21.33 -1.32 -14.50
C GLY A 228 -20.57 -1.66 -15.78
N GLN A 229 -19.23 -1.69 -15.71
CA GLN A 229 -18.33 -1.87 -16.86
C GLN A 229 -17.57 -3.21 -16.82
N GLY A 230 -17.66 -3.96 -15.72
CA GLY A 230 -17.00 -5.26 -15.60
C GLY A 230 -17.58 -6.29 -16.58
N PRO A 231 -16.84 -7.38 -16.85
CA PRO A 231 -17.33 -8.44 -17.72
C PRO A 231 -18.66 -8.96 -17.18
N ALA A 232 -19.75 -8.74 -17.93
CA ALA A 232 -21.14 -8.98 -17.50
C ALA A 232 -21.44 -10.43 -17.05
N GLN A 233 -20.51 -11.34 -17.33
CA GLN A 233 -20.56 -12.75 -16.93
C GLN A 233 -19.93 -13.02 -15.55
N TRP A 234 -19.13 -12.10 -14.99
CA TRP A 234 -18.36 -12.31 -13.77
C TRP A 234 -18.86 -11.53 -12.55
N LEU A 235 -19.77 -10.56 -12.74
CA LEU A 235 -20.32 -9.78 -11.64
C LEU A 235 -21.82 -9.93 -11.59
N PHE A 236 -22.37 -10.09 -10.39
CA PHE A 236 -23.80 -9.98 -10.21
C PHE A 236 -24.25 -8.55 -10.54
N ARG A 237 -25.41 -8.45 -11.21
CA ARG A 237 -26.13 -7.19 -11.18
C ARG A 237 -26.50 -6.91 -9.74
N ALA A 238 -25.84 -5.91 -9.15
CA ALA A 238 -26.10 -5.51 -7.79
C ALA A 238 -27.60 -5.18 -7.65
N PRO A 239 -28.29 -5.71 -6.61
CA PRO A 239 -29.65 -5.32 -6.29
C PRO A 239 -29.77 -3.79 -6.26
N SER A 240 -30.93 -3.25 -6.65
CA SER A 240 -31.19 -1.81 -6.66
C SER A 240 -30.84 -1.16 -5.31
N ALA A 241 -31.11 -1.85 -4.19
CA ALA A 241 -30.74 -1.40 -2.85
C ALA A 241 -29.23 -1.17 -2.68
N ILE A 242 -28.37 -2.07 -3.20
CA ILE A 242 -26.91 -1.92 -3.14
C ILE A 242 -26.45 -0.78 -4.05
N GLN A 243 -27.03 -0.65 -5.24
CA GLN A 243 -26.70 0.47 -6.13
C GLN A 243 -27.05 1.81 -5.50
N VAL A 244 -28.24 1.92 -4.89
CA VAL A 244 -28.66 3.11 -4.14
C VAL A 244 -27.70 3.37 -3.00
N PHE A 245 -27.36 2.36 -2.19
CA PHE A 245 -26.39 2.52 -1.09
C PHE A 245 -25.02 3.02 -1.58
N LEU A 246 -24.49 2.48 -2.68
CA LEU A 246 -23.22 2.90 -3.25
C LEU A 246 -23.28 4.34 -3.81
N VAL A 247 -24.37 4.70 -4.49
CA VAL A 247 -24.58 6.08 -4.98
C VAL A 247 -24.72 7.06 -3.81
N THR A 248 -25.49 6.69 -2.79
CA THR A 248 -25.62 7.47 -1.55
C THR A 248 -24.28 7.60 -0.83
N THR A 249 -23.44 6.57 -0.82
CA THR A 249 -22.09 6.62 -0.23
C THR A 249 -21.16 7.50 -1.07
N ALA A 250 -21.23 7.41 -2.40
CA ALA A 250 -20.43 8.22 -3.31
C ALA A 250 -20.72 9.72 -3.16
N ILE A 251 -22.00 10.09 -3.01
CA ILE A 251 -22.43 11.49 -2.85
C ILE A 251 -22.36 11.95 -1.39
N GLY A 252 -22.74 11.08 -0.45
CA GLY A 252 -22.78 11.37 0.98
C GLY A 252 -21.39 11.48 1.60
N GLY A 253 -20.40 10.73 1.10
CA GLY A 253 -19.01 10.79 1.57
C GLY A 253 -18.41 12.21 1.52
N PRO A 254 -18.40 12.90 0.36
CA PRO A 254 -17.92 14.27 0.25
C PRO A 254 -18.71 15.27 1.10
N VAL A 255 -20.05 15.14 1.15
CA VAL A 255 -20.91 16.01 1.97
C VAL A 255 -20.59 15.85 3.45
N ALA A 256 -20.49 14.62 3.95
CA ALA A 256 -20.09 14.33 5.32
C ALA A 256 -18.67 14.84 5.63
N THR A 257 -17.73 14.68 4.69
CA THR A 257 -16.36 15.18 4.80
C THR A 257 -16.35 16.71 4.98
N LEU A 258 -17.10 17.44 4.14
CA LEU A 258 -17.23 18.89 4.23
C LEU A 258 -17.90 19.34 5.52
N PHE A 259 -18.96 18.65 5.94
CA PHE A 259 -19.67 18.96 7.18
C PHE A 259 -18.76 18.78 8.41
N ILE A 260 -18.08 17.63 8.52
CA ILE A 260 -17.16 17.36 9.63
C ILE A 260 -16.02 18.39 9.63
N ALA A 261 -15.46 18.71 8.46
CA ALA A 261 -14.41 19.73 8.34
C ALA A 261 -14.91 21.13 8.74
N ALA A 262 -16.15 21.50 8.40
CA ALA A 262 -16.74 22.78 8.77
C ALA A 262 -16.98 22.88 10.29
N VAL A 263 -17.52 21.83 10.92
CA VAL A 263 -17.71 21.77 12.37
C VAL A 263 -16.36 21.83 13.09
N ALA A 264 -15.39 21.06 12.62
CA ALA A 264 -14.03 21.06 13.16
C ALA A 264 -13.35 22.43 13.02
N GLY A 265 -13.45 23.02 11.82
CA GLY A 265 -12.94 24.35 11.54
C GLY A 265 -13.61 25.42 12.40
N PHE A 266 -14.89 25.26 12.73
CA PHE A 266 -15.61 26.17 13.61
C PHE A 266 -15.10 26.07 15.06
N LEU A 267 -15.00 24.83 15.58
CA LEU A 267 -14.51 24.57 16.93
C LEU A 267 -13.07 25.07 17.13
N GLU A 268 -12.22 24.97 16.10
CA GLU A 268 -10.82 25.43 16.16
C GLU A 268 -10.65 26.92 15.81
N GLY A 269 -11.44 27.44 14.88
CA GLY A 269 -11.32 28.80 14.35
C GLY A 269 -12.03 29.85 15.18
N ALA A 270 -13.21 29.54 15.74
CA ALA A 270 -14.01 30.52 16.48
C ALA A 270 -13.30 31.10 17.74
N PRO A 271 -12.48 30.35 18.49
CA PRO A 271 -11.72 30.89 19.62
C PRO A 271 -10.56 31.82 19.21
N LYS A 272 -10.03 31.69 17.99
CA LYS A 272 -8.85 32.46 17.51
C LYS A 272 -9.21 33.87 17.03
N VAL A 273 -10.50 34.21 16.92
CA VAL A 273 -10.94 35.49 16.38
C VAL A 273 -10.79 36.60 17.40
N ASP A 274 -10.04 37.63 17.02
CA ASP A 274 -9.97 38.87 17.77
C ASP A 274 -11.35 39.58 17.78
N ARG A 275 -11.87 39.79 18.99
CA ARG A 275 -13.16 40.43 19.27
C ARG A 275 -13.06 41.95 19.36
N GLN A 276 -11.86 42.51 19.27
CA GLN A 276 -11.65 43.94 19.21
C GLN A 276 -12.01 44.47 17.81
N VAL A 277 -13.01 45.36 17.76
CA VAL A 277 -13.46 46.04 16.54
C VAL A 277 -13.58 47.51 16.88
N ALA A 278 -12.85 48.37 16.16
CA ALA A 278 -12.95 49.80 16.31
C ALA A 278 -14.36 50.28 15.90
N PRO A 279 -14.94 51.29 16.58
CA PRO A 279 -16.21 51.88 16.17
C PRO A 279 -16.07 52.50 14.77
N LYS A 280 -17.10 52.30 13.93
CA LYS A 280 -17.09 52.82 12.55
C LYS A 280 -17.66 54.22 12.47
N PHE A 281 -18.69 54.50 13.26
CA PHE A 281 -19.34 55.80 13.32
C PHE A 281 -18.84 56.56 14.56
N PRO A 282 -18.36 57.80 14.41
CA PRO A 282 -17.97 58.62 15.55
C PRO A 282 -19.19 58.92 16.42
N GLU A 283 -19.01 58.96 17.74
CA GLU A 283 -20.08 59.37 18.64
C GLU A 283 -20.42 60.85 18.42
N PRO A 284 -21.70 61.24 18.37
CA PRO A 284 -22.09 62.63 18.15
C PRO A 284 -21.65 63.48 19.35
N PHE A 285 -21.12 64.67 19.08
CA PHE A 285 -20.73 65.62 20.13
C PHE A 285 -21.95 66.06 20.96
N ALA A 286 -21.71 66.34 22.25
CA ALA A 286 -22.75 66.87 23.12
C ALA A 286 -23.23 68.24 22.61
N PRO A 287 -24.55 68.47 22.45
CA PRO A 287 -25.04 69.75 21.97
C PRO A 287 -24.70 70.86 22.98
N PRO A 288 -24.26 72.05 22.53
CA PRO A 288 -24.10 73.19 23.41
C PRO A 288 -25.44 73.58 24.03
N ARG A 289 -25.43 73.99 25.31
CA ARG A 289 -26.63 74.52 25.99
C ARG A 289 -27.12 75.75 25.24
N PHE A 290 -28.42 75.78 24.96
CA PHE A 290 -29.07 76.98 24.42
C PHE A 290 -29.34 77.94 25.57
N VAL A 291 -28.87 79.18 25.44
CA VAL A 291 -29.11 80.29 26.35
C VAL A 291 -29.69 81.43 25.51
N LEU A 292 -30.80 82.03 25.96
CA LEU A 292 -31.33 83.24 25.32
C LEU A 292 -30.56 84.47 25.84
N ASP A 293 -29.83 85.15 24.97
CA ASP A 293 -29.02 86.33 25.32
C ASP A 293 -29.87 87.58 25.61
N THR A 294 -31.14 87.57 25.22
CA THR A 294 -32.07 88.69 25.43
C THR A 294 -33.33 88.20 26.15
N VAL A 295 -33.57 88.75 27.35
CA VAL A 295 -34.76 88.47 28.16
C VAL A 295 -35.63 89.73 28.15
N PRO A 296 -36.89 89.66 27.69
CA PRO A 296 -37.78 90.82 27.71
C PRO A 296 -38.05 91.29 29.15
N ASP A 297 -38.00 92.61 29.38
CA ASP A 297 -38.31 93.20 30.69
C ASP A 297 -39.80 93.04 31.02
N GLY A 298 -40.11 92.01 31.81
CA GLY A 298 -41.46 91.69 32.29
C GLY A 298 -41.50 90.33 33.00
N SER A 299 -42.41 90.15 33.96
CA SER A 299 -42.61 88.87 34.66
C SER A 299 -43.05 87.76 33.70
N LEU A 300 -43.93 88.08 32.74
CA LEU A 300 -44.39 87.17 31.68
C LEU A 300 -43.28 86.86 30.66
N GLY A 301 -42.44 87.84 30.30
CA GLY A 301 -41.30 87.67 29.39
C GLY A 301 -40.24 86.70 29.92
N ARG A 302 -39.97 86.75 31.24
CA ARG A 302 -39.05 85.83 31.94
C ARG A 302 -39.58 84.40 32.03
N VAL A 303 -40.89 84.21 32.20
CA VAL A 303 -41.50 82.87 32.21
C VAL A 303 -41.50 82.28 30.81
N ALA A 304 -41.85 83.07 29.80
CA ALA A 304 -41.82 82.66 28.40
C ALA A 304 -40.40 82.29 27.95
N SER A 305 -39.38 83.11 28.27
CA SER A 305 -37.99 82.83 27.89
C SER A 305 -37.46 81.55 28.56
N ARG A 306 -37.72 81.34 29.86
CA ARG A 306 -37.37 80.09 30.55
C ARG A 306 -38.08 78.88 29.97
N THR A 307 -39.35 79.01 29.61
CA THR A 307 -40.12 77.90 29.00
C THR A 307 -39.57 77.53 27.63
N VAL A 308 -39.20 78.53 26.81
CA VAL A 308 -38.54 78.31 25.51
C VAL A 308 -37.16 77.67 25.71
N GLU A 309 -36.35 78.17 26.64
CA GLU A 309 -35.03 77.62 26.96
C GLU A 309 -35.12 76.16 27.40
N ILE A 310 -36.03 75.83 28.31
CA ILE A 310 -36.28 74.46 28.78
C ILE A 310 -36.73 73.57 27.62
N THR A 311 -37.67 74.04 26.80
CA THR A 311 -38.22 73.27 25.69
C THR A 311 -37.16 73.00 24.62
N VAL A 312 -36.39 74.02 24.22
CA VAL A 312 -35.32 73.88 23.22
C VAL A 312 -34.21 72.97 23.75
N ASN A 313 -33.81 73.11 25.01
CA ASN A 313 -32.81 72.23 25.62
C ASN A 313 -33.31 70.79 25.78
N ALA A 314 -34.60 70.59 26.09
CA ALA A 314 -35.22 69.27 26.17
C ALA A 314 -35.26 68.59 24.79
N VAL A 315 -35.67 69.30 23.73
CA VAL A 315 -35.68 68.79 22.36
C VAL A 315 -34.25 68.48 21.88
N ARG A 316 -33.27 69.37 22.12
CA ARG A 316 -31.86 69.12 21.79
C ARG A 316 -31.31 67.88 22.52
N ARG A 317 -31.67 67.71 23.80
CA ARG A 317 -31.25 66.55 24.59
C ARG A 317 -31.91 65.27 24.08
N ALA A 318 -33.20 65.29 23.76
CA ALA A 318 -33.91 64.17 23.17
C ALA A 318 -33.31 63.79 21.80
N ALA A 319 -33.04 64.77 20.94
CA ALA A 319 -32.38 64.57 19.65
C ALA A 319 -30.97 63.99 19.80
N HIS A 320 -30.18 64.49 20.75
CA HIS A 320 -28.85 63.94 21.05
C HIS A 320 -28.92 62.51 21.59
N VAL A 321 -29.86 62.20 22.50
CA VAL A 321 -30.05 60.83 23.02
C VAL A 321 -30.45 59.88 21.90
N LEU A 322 -31.38 60.28 21.03
CA LEU A 322 -31.77 59.49 19.86
C LEU A 322 -30.58 59.26 18.93
N ALA A 323 -29.85 60.32 18.56
CA ALA A 323 -28.66 60.23 17.70
C ALA A 323 -27.58 59.32 18.30
N THR A 324 -27.26 59.49 19.58
CA THR A 324 -26.30 58.64 20.30
C THR A 324 -26.78 57.19 20.36
N SER A 325 -28.07 56.93 20.58
CA SER A 325 -28.63 55.58 20.58
C SER A 325 -28.56 54.92 19.20
N THR A 326 -28.84 55.68 18.13
CA THR A 326 -28.76 55.19 16.74
C THR A 326 -27.32 54.87 16.37
N VAL A 327 -26.37 55.75 16.69
CA VAL A 327 -24.93 55.53 16.45
C VAL A 327 -24.42 54.32 17.25
N ARG A 328 -24.79 54.19 18.53
CA ARG A 328 -24.43 53.02 19.35
C ARG A 328 -25.01 51.72 18.79
N THR A 329 -26.27 51.73 18.36
CA THR A 329 -26.92 50.56 17.73
C THR A 329 -26.24 50.20 16.41
N ALA A 330 -25.93 51.18 15.57
CA ALA A 330 -25.22 50.98 14.31
C ALA A 330 -23.80 50.44 14.54
N ASN A 331 -23.05 50.98 15.50
CA ASN A 331 -21.72 50.48 15.88
C ASN A 331 -21.80 49.06 16.49
N TRP A 332 -22.83 48.75 17.27
CA TRP A 332 -23.07 47.42 17.81
C TRP A 332 -23.37 46.40 16.71
N MET A 333 -24.25 46.74 15.76
CA MET A 333 -24.54 45.91 14.59
C MET A 333 -23.29 45.71 13.72
N HIS A 334 -22.53 46.77 13.47
CA HIS A 334 -21.26 46.70 12.73
C HIS A 334 -20.25 45.78 13.43
N ARG A 335 -20.09 45.94 14.75
CA ARG A 335 -19.21 45.08 15.55
C ARG A 335 -19.60 43.61 15.44
N HIS A 336 -20.88 43.27 15.57
CA HIS A 336 -21.34 41.89 15.41
C HIS A 336 -21.13 41.36 13.99
N ALA A 337 -21.45 42.15 12.96
CA ALA A 337 -21.22 41.78 11.57
C ALA A 337 -19.74 41.49 11.29
N VAL A 338 -18.82 42.33 11.80
CA VAL A 338 -17.37 42.12 11.67
C VAL A 338 -16.91 40.87 12.43
N ILE A 339 -17.38 40.67 13.66
CA ILE A 339 -17.03 39.47 14.46
C ILE A 339 -17.54 38.20 13.78
N ILE A 340 -18.79 38.19 13.29
CA ILE A 340 -19.37 37.06 12.56
C ILE A 340 -18.56 36.81 11.28
N GLY A 341 -18.26 37.84 10.49
CA GLY A 341 -17.44 37.73 9.28
C GLY A 341 -16.05 37.15 9.56
N ARG A 342 -15.36 37.64 10.60
CA ARG A 342 -14.06 37.10 11.03
C ARG A 342 -14.16 35.65 11.50
N LYS A 343 -15.23 35.28 12.22
CA LYS A 343 -15.50 33.88 12.63
C LYS A 343 -15.74 32.97 11.44
N VAL A 344 -16.53 33.40 10.46
CA VAL A 344 -16.76 32.62 9.23
C VAL A 344 -15.45 32.45 8.47
N ALA A 345 -14.66 33.52 8.31
CA ALA A 345 -13.36 33.46 7.63
C ALA A 345 -12.36 32.54 8.36
N ALA A 346 -12.22 32.67 9.67
CA ALA A 346 -11.34 31.81 10.47
C ALA A 346 -11.78 30.33 10.45
N THR A 347 -13.10 30.09 10.50
CA THR A 347 -13.70 28.76 10.38
C THR A 347 -13.37 28.13 9.03
N ALA A 348 -13.58 28.88 7.94
CA ALA A 348 -13.30 28.42 6.58
C ALA A 348 -11.80 28.14 6.38
N GLN A 349 -10.91 29.00 6.87
CA GLN A 349 -9.46 28.79 6.79
C GLN A 349 -9.02 27.53 7.57
N CYS A 350 -9.53 27.32 8.78
CA CYS A 350 -9.23 26.12 9.56
C CYS A 350 -9.80 24.86 8.88
N ALA A 351 -11.04 24.90 8.40
CA ALA A 351 -11.67 23.80 7.67
C ALA A 351 -10.88 23.41 6.41
N LEU A 352 -10.44 24.40 5.60
CA LEU A 352 -9.59 24.17 4.44
C LEU A 352 -8.23 23.55 4.82
N GLY A 353 -7.64 24.00 5.93
CA GLY A 353 -6.42 23.39 6.47
C GLY A 353 -6.60 21.92 6.84
N ILE A 354 -7.71 21.58 7.50
CA ILE A 354 -8.07 20.20 7.85
C ILE A 354 -8.30 19.37 6.60
N LEU A 355 -9.07 19.87 5.62
CA LEU A 355 -9.31 19.19 4.35
C LEU A 355 -8.02 18.93 3.57
N ARG A 356 -7.10 19.90 3.52
CA ARG A 356 -5.79 19.73 2.88
C ARG A 356 -4.99 18.62 3.55
N ASN A 357 -4.92 18.62 4.87
CA ASN A 357 -4.20 17.58 5.63
C ASN A 357 -4.86 16.20 5.44
N ALA A 358 -6.19 16.13 5.49
CA ALA A 358 -6.96 14.91 5.24
C ALA A 358 -6.72 14.39 3.82
N ALA A 359 -6.67 15.26 2.81
CA ALA A 359 -6.39 14.88 1.43
C ALA A 359 -4.98 14.29 1.26
N VAL A 360 -3.96 14.87 1.91
CA VAL A 360 -2.59 14.31 1.90
C VAL A 360 -2.54 12.94 2.58
N ILE A 361 -3.19 12.80 3.75
CA ILE A 361 -3.27 11.53 4.48
C ILE A 361 -4.01 10.48 3.65
N ALA A 362 -5.15 10.84 3.07
CA ALA A 362 -5.97 9.97 2.22
C ALA A 362 -5.21 9.54 0.96
N GLY A 363 -4.51 10.47 0.29
CA GLY A 363 -3.70 10.17 -0.90
C GLY A 363 -2.56 9.22 -0.58
N TYR A 364 -1.86 9.43 0.53
CA TYR A 364 -0.82 8.54 1.00
C TYR A 364 -1.39 7.15 1.37
N ALA A 365 -2.49 7.11 2.11
CA ALA A 365 -3.16 5.86 2.45
C ALA A 365 -3.61 5.11 1.20
N ALA A 366 -4.19 5.81 0.21
CA ALA A 366 -4.59 5.27 -1.09
C ALA A 366 -3.42 4.58 -1.78
N MET A 367 -2.26 5.24 -1.87
CA MET A 367 -1.05 4.63 -2.44
C MET A 367 -0.63 3.37 -1.68
N CYS A 368 -0.66 3.39 -0.35
CA CYS A 368 -0.35 2.21 0.46
C CYS A 368 -1.34 1.06 0.24
N ALA A 369 -2.65 1.32 0.20
CA ALA A 369 -3.65 0.30 -0.04
C ALA A 369 -3.55 -0.29 -1.46
N VAL A 370 -3.30 0.55 -2.46
CA VAL A 370 -3.03 0.09 -3.83
C VAL A 370 -1.80 -0.80 -3.86
N ARG A 371 -0.71 -0.39 -3.20
CA ARG A 371 0.54 -1.17 -3.13
C ARG A 371 0.40 -2.50 -2.40
N ILE A 372 -0.33 -2.55 -1.29
CA ILE A 372 -0.34 -3.71 -0.38
C ILE A 372 -1.51 -4.68 -0.67
N VAL A 373 -2.63 -4.17 -1.19
CA VAL A 373 -3.84 -4.97 -1.41
C VAL A 373 -4.07 -5.17 -2.91
N VAL A 374 -4.23 -4.06 -3.65
CA VAL A 374 -4.70 -4.12 -5.05
C VAL A 374 -3.64 -4.72 -5.97
N LEU A 375 -2.41 -4.20 -5.97
CA LEU A 375 -1.36 -4.67 -6.87
C LEU A 375 -0.95 -6.12 -6.60
N PRO A 376 -0.84 -6.60 -5.34
CA PRO A 376 -0.63 -8.01 -5.05
C PRO A 376 -1.75 -8.90 -5.56
N ALA A 377 -3.02 -8.51 -5.38
CA ALA A 377 -4.15 -9.27 -5.90
C ALA A 377 -4.13 -9.34 -7.43
N VAL A 378 -3.83 -8.23 -8.11
CA VAL A 378 -3.67 -8.18 -9.57
C VAL A 378 -2.50 -9.05 -10.03
N GLY A 379 -1.34 -8.98 -9.37
CA GLY A 379 -0.17 -9.78 -9.73
C GLY A 379 -0.37 -11.28 -9.51
N ILE A 380 -1.06 -11.67 -8.45
CA ILE A 380 -1.46 -13.08 -8.22
C ILE A 380 -2.44 -13.53 -9.30
N GLY A 381 -3.48 -12.72 -9.58
CA GLY A 381 -4.44 -13.02 -10.64
C GLY A 381 -3.77 -13.16 -12.01
N ALA A 382 -2.84 -12.27 -12.35
CA ALA A 382 -2.06 -12.35 -13.58
C ALA A 382 -1.16 -13.59 -13.63
N ALA A 383 -0.52 -13.96 -12.51
CA ALA A 383 0.29 -15.18 -12.43
C ALA A 383 -0.56 -16.43 -12.72
N TYR A 384 -1.74 -16.54 -12.11
CA TYR A 384 -2.64 -17.66 -12.38
C TYR A 384 -3.23 -17.66 -13.79
N ALA A 385 -3.56 -16.48 -14.34
CA ALA A 385 -4.04 -16.35 -15.71
C ALA A 385 -2.99 -16.82 -16.74
N LEU A 386 -1.71 -16.70 -16.43
CA LEU A 386 -0.59 -17.15 -17.28
C LEU A 386 -0.27 -18.64 -17.11
N LEU A 387 -0.65 -19.28 -16.00
CA LEU A 387 -0.36 -20.70 -15.74
C LEU A 387 -0.97 -21.62 -16.80
N VAL A 388 -2.26 -21.42 -17.11
CA VAL A 388 -2.98 -22.32 -18.04
C VAL A 388 -2.43 -22.21 -19.47
N PRO A 389 -2.27 -21.02 -20.07
CA PRO A 389 -1.66 -20.89 -21.39
C PRO A 389 -0.22 -21.41 -21.45
N SER A 390 0.59 -21.15 -20.42
CA SER A 390 1.98 -21.65 -20.34
C SER A 390 2.01 -23.17 -20.26
N GLY A 391 1.20 -23.78 -19.39
CA GLY A 391 1.09 -25.23 -19.28
C GLY A 391 0.58 -25.89 -20.57
N SER A 392 -0.40 -25.29 -21.23
CA SER A 392 -0.90 -25.74 -22.53
C SER A 392 0.18 -25.67 -23.61
N ALA A 393 0.92 -24.56 -23.71
CA ALA A 393 2.00 -24.41 -24.68
C ALA A 393 3.12 -25.42 -24.43
N LEU A 394 3.55 -25.61 -23.18
CA LEU A 394 4.54 -26.64 -22.82
C LEU A 394 4.03 -28.05 -23.14
N THR A 395 2.77 -28.35 -22.88
CA THR A 395 2.17 -29.66 -23.23
C THR A 395 2.18 -29.87 -24.75
N ARG A 396 1.79 -28.85 -25.55
CA ARG A 396 1.86 -28.92 -27.00
C ARG A 396 3.29 -29.09 -27.50
N TYR A 397 4.26 -28.42 -26.89
CA TYR A 397 5.67 -28.63 -27.21
C TYR A 397 6.12 -30.08 -26.99
N LEU A 398 5.75 -30.70 -25.86
CA LEU A 398 6.09 -32.10 -25.60
C LEU A 398 5.48 -33.07 -26.63
N LEU A 399 4.30 -32.72 -27.16
CA LEU A 399 3.55 -33.50 -28.14
C LEU A 399 3.94 -33.21 -29.60
N SER A 400 4.51 -32.04 -29.92
CA SER A 400 4.77 -31.62 -31.30
C SER A 400 6.26 -31.37 -31.59
N GLY A 401 7.08 -31.15 -30.57
CA GLY A 401 8.45 -30.67 -30.69
C GLY A 401 8.57 -29.24 -31.23
N GLY A 402 7.48 -28.51 -31.40
CA GLY A 402 7.45 -27.21 -32.06
C GLY A 402 8.11 -26.07 -31.27
N PHE A 403 9.05 -25.36 -31.88
CA PHE A 403 9.76 -24.23 -31.24
C PHE A 403 8.84 -23.09 -30.81
N ALA A 404 7.77 -22.81 -31.57
CA ALA A 404 6.82 -21.76 -31.24
C ALA A 404 6.12 -22.02 -29.90
N ASP A 405 5.70 -23.27 -29.67
CA ASP A 405 5.07 -23.69 -28.42
C ASP A 405 6.04 -23.65 -27.23
N LEU A 406 7.30 -24.04 -27.44
CA LEU A 406 8.34 -23.89 -26.42
C LEU A 406 8.58 -22.41 -26.08
N GLY A 407 8.70 -21.56 -27.10
CA GLY A 407 8.88 -20.12 -26.94
C GLY A 407 7.74 -19.48 -26.15
N LEU A 408 6.49 -19.83 -26.47
CA LEU A 408 5.30 -19.39 -25.73
C LEU A 408 5.28 -19.91 -24.29
N GLY A 409 5.64 -21.18 -24.08
CA GLY A 409 5.75 -21.78 -22.75
C GLY A 409 6.77 -21.05 -21.86
N ILE A 410 7.98 -20.81 -22.39
CA ILE A 410 9.07 -20.08 -21.71
C ILE A 410 8.67 -18.63 -21.45
N ALA A 411 8.13 -17.92 -22.45
CA ALA A 411 7.69 -16.54 -22.29
C ALA A 411 6.61 -16.43 -21.19
N GLY A 412 5.65 -17.36 -21.17
CA GLY A 412 4.64 -17.46 -20.12
C GLY A 412 5.23 -17.71 -18.75
N ALA A 413 6.22 -18.61 -18.63
CA ALA A 413 6.91 -18.89 -17.37
C ALA A 413 7.71 -17.69 -16.86
N ILE A 414 8.39 -16.95 -17.75
CA ILE A 414 9.11 -15.71 -17.43
C ILE A 414 8.12 -14.63 -16.96
N ALA A 415 7.02 -14.44 -17.68
CA ALA A 415 5.99 -13.47 -17.31
C ALA A 415 5.34 -13.81 -15.95
N LEU A 416 5.13 -15.11 -15.67
CA LEU A 416 4.66 -15.59 -14.39
C LEU A 416 5.66 -15.29 -13.26
N ALA A 417 6.94 -15.61 -13.48
CA ALA A 417 8.00 -15.33 -12.51
C ALA A 417 8.14 -13.82 -12.24
N ALA A 418 8.04 -12.98 -13.28
CA ALA A 418 8.05 -11.54 -13.16
C ALA A 418 6.83 -11.02 -12.37
N SER A 419 5.63 -11.59 -12.60
CA SER A 419 4.43 -11.23 -11.85
C SER A 419 4.58 -11.58 -10.36
N VAL A 420 5.05 -12.79 -10.05
CA VAL A 420 5.33 -13.22 -8.67
C VAL A 420 6.39 -12.34 -8.02
N MET A 421 7.46 -12.01 -8.74
CA MET A 421 8.53 -11.14 -8.27
C MET A 421 8.02 -9.73 -7.98
N LEU A 422 7.10 -9.21 -8.79
CA LEU A 422 6.44 -7.93 -8.54
C LEU A 422 5.62 -7.97 -7.26
N VAL A 423 4.83 -9.03 -7.04
CA VAL A 423 4.06 -9.20 -5.80
C VAL A 423 5.00 -9.23 -4.59
N TRP A 424 6.10 -9.97 -4.68
CA TRP A 424 7.13 -10.01 -3.63
C TRP A 424 7.77 -8.63 -3.37
N MET A 425 8.13 -7.87 -4.42
CA MET A 425 8.63 -6.50 -4.30
C MET A 425 7.65 -5.59 -3.56
N LEU A 426 6.37 -5.69 -3.89
CA LEU A 426 5.32 -4.87 -3.29
C LEU A 426 5.13 -5.19 -1.81
N LEU A 427 5.10 -6.48 -1.47
CA LEU A 427 4.85 -6.99 -0.12
C LEU A 427 6.06 -6.90 0.81
N SER A 428 7.30 -6.92 0.31
CA SER A 428 8.49 -6.90 1.16
C SER A 428 8.81 -5.53 1.80
N GLY A 429 8.23 -4.44 1.28
CA GLY A 429 8.53 -3.09 1.77
C GLY A 429 9.92 -2.55 1.39
N LEU A 430 10.81 -3.38 0.82
CA LEU A 430 12.20 -3.02 0.50
C LEU A 430 12.31 -2.09 -0.71
N SER A 431 13.46 -1.42 -0.84
CA SER A 431 13.75 -0.62 -2.03
C SER A 431 13.94 -1.50 -3.26
N ARG A 432 13.52 -0.99 -4.42
CA ARG A 432 13.64 -1.68 -5.72
C ARG A 432 15.05 -2.22 -5.95
N ASP A 433 16.08 -1.41 -5.69
CA ASP A 433 17.46 -1.79 -5.96
C ASP A 433 17.92 -2.96 -5.09
N ARG A 434 17.53 -2.99 -3.81
CA ARG A 434 17.86 -4.12 -2.92
C ARG A 434 17.16 -5.39 -3.35
N VAL A 435 15.91 -5.29 -3.79
CA VAL A 435 15.16 -6.46 -4.25
C VAL A 435 15.73 -6.99 -5.56
N LEU A 436 16.08 -6.11 -6.50
CA LEU A 436 16.70 -6.51 -7.76
C LEU A 436 18.07 -7.14 -7.51
N ASP A 437 18.91 -6.57 -6.66
CA ASP A 437 20.21 -7.13 -6.28
C ASP A 437 20.08 -8.52 -5.63
N SER A 438 19.08 -8.69 -4.75
CA SER A 438 18.76 -10.00 -4.16
C SER A 438 18.32 -11.00 -5.24
N ALA A 439 17.49 -10.56 -6.20
CA ALA A 439 16.96 -11.41 -7.24
C ALA A 439 18.02 -11.82 -8.27
N THR A 440 18.86 -10.89 -8.71
CA THR A 440 19.97 -11.18 -9.64
C THR A 440 20.92 -12.19 -9.01
N HIS A 441 21.30 -11.97 -7.75
CA HIS A 441 22.16 -12.91 -7.03
C HIS A 441 21.51 -14.31 -6.91
N ASN A 442 20.23 -14.38 -6.54
CA ASN A 442 19.51 -15.65 -6.47
C ASN A 442 19.41 -16.36 -7.83
N VAL A 443 19.25 -15.60 -8.92
CA VAL A 443 19.16 -16.14 -10.29
C VAL A 443 20.51 -16.67 -10.76
N GLU A 444 21.61 -15.97 -10.50
CA GLU A 444 22.96 -16.42 -10.84
C GLU A 444 23.27 -17.79 -10.21
N ASP A 445 22.96 -17.96 -8.92
CA ASP A 445 23.16 -19.21 -8.20
C ASP A 445 22.20 -20.33 -8.63
N LEU A 446 20.96 -19.97 -8.96
CA LEU A 446 19.92 -20.91 -9.35
C LEU A 446 20.12 -21.41 -10.79
N TRP A 447 20.63 -20.56 -11.70
CA TRP A 447 20.73 -20.84 -13.13
C TRP A 447 21.53 -22.11 -13.42
N ALA A 448 22.70 -22.26 -12.80
CA ALA A 448 23.52 -23.47 -12.97
C ALA A 448 22.76 -24.75 -12.58
N ARG A 449 21.97 -24.69 -11.50
CA ARG A 449 21.19 -25.82 -10.99
C ARG A 449 19.99 -26.14 -11.89
N VAL A 450 19.35 -25.10 -12.43
CA VAL A 450 18.26 -25.23 -13.39
C VAL A 450 18.76 -25.83 -14.70
N MET A 451 19.93 -25.42 -15.19
CA MET A 451 20.52 -26.00 -16.39
C MET A 451 20.83 -27.49 -16.23
N VAL A 452 21.40 -27.90 -15.09
CA VAL A 452 21.59 -29.33 -14.78
C VAL A 452 20.25 -30.07 -14.70
N LEU A 453 19.22 -29.45 -14.12
CA LEU A 453 17.88 -30.05 -14.07
C LEU A 453 17.27 -30.22 -15.45
N ILE A 454 17.37 -29.20 -16.32
CA ILE A 454 16.86 -29.24 -17.69
C ILE A 454 17.60 -30.33 -18.49
N ALA A 455 18.93 -30.43 -18.35
CA ALA A 455 19.70 -31.46 -19.03
C ALA A 455 19.35 -32.87 -18.53
N THR A 456 19.40 -33.09 -17.22
CA THR A 456 19.06 -34.41 -16.65
C THR A 456 17.62 -34.81 -16.94
N GLY A 457 16.69 -33.85 -16.89
CA GLY A 457 15.30 -34.06 -17.25
C GLY A 457 15.08 -34.32 -18.72
N GLY A 458 15.79 -33.58 -19.57
CA GLY A 458 15.80 -33.76 -21.01
C GLY A 458 16.27 -35.16 -21.41
N LEU A 459 17.37 -35.62 -20.80
CA LEU A 459 17.90 -36.96 -21.03
C LEU A 459 16.94 -38.05 -20.50
N ALA A 460 16.37 -37.87 -19.30
CA ALA A 460 15.42 -38.83 -18.74
C ALA A 460 14.12 -38.94 -19.57
N LEU A 461 13.52 -37.81 -19.95
CA LEU A 461 12.30 -37.79 -20.77
C LEU A 461 12.58 -38.19 -22.22
N GLY A 462 13.72 -37.76 -22.75
CA GLY A 462 14.16 -38.05 -24.12
C GLY A 462 14.49 -39.52 -24.34
N THR A 463 15.08 -40.20 -23.34
CA THR A 463 15.34 -41.64 -23.41
C THR A 463 14.05 -42.46 -23.41
N LEU A 464 13.02 -42.06 -22.66
CA LEU A 464 11.71 -42.71 -22.72
C LEU A 464 11.07 -42.54 -24.11
N GLY A 465 11.14 -41.32 -24.65
CA GLY A 465 10.68 -41.01 -26.01
C GLY A 465 11.44 -41.80 -27.10
N SER A 466 12.78 -41.90 -27.02
CA SER A 466 13.58 -42.63 -28.02
C SER A 466 13.33 -44.13 -28.01
N LEU A 467 13.00 -44.69 -26.85
CA LEU A 467 12.64 -46.10 -26.69
C LEU A 467 11.20 -46.42 -27.17
N GLY A 468 10.48 -45.42 -27.69
CA GLY A 468 9.10 -45.59 -28.18
C GLY A 468 8.05 -45.65 -27.07
N TYR A 469 8.43 -45.34 -25.83
CA TYR A 469 7.49 -45.27 -24.71
C TYR A 469 6.81 -43.90 -24.68
N GLY A 470 5.57 -43.86 -25.17
CA GLY A 470 4.70 -42.69 -25.07
C GLY A 470 4.74 -41.74 -26.27
N LYS A 471 3.96 -40.66 -26.19
CA LYS A 471 3.80 -39.63 -27.24
C LYS A 471 4.83 -38.50 -27.15
N ILE A 472 5.94 -38.73 -26.45
CA ILE A 472 6.94 -37.70 -26.18
C ILE A 472 7.87 -37.59 -27.39
N HIS A 473 7.84 -36.44 -28.07
CA HIS A 473 8.82 -36.16 -29.12
C HIS A 473 10.09 -35.57 -28.53
N ILE A 474 11.24 -36.09 -28.94
CA ILE A 474 12.54 -35.52 -28.59
C ILE A 474 12.68 -34.20 -29.33
N GLY A 475 12.50 -33.11 -28.60
CA GLY A 475 12.69 -31.77 -29.13
C GLY A 475 14.17 -31.44 -29.35
N PHE A 476 14.44 -30.50 -30.26
CA PHE A 476 15.80 -30.03 -30.56
C PHE A 476 16.51 -29.40 -29.34
N VAL A 477 15.76 -28.78 -28.43
CA VAL A 477 16.32 -28.16 -27.21
C VAL A 477 16.86 -29.20 -26.25
N THR A 478 16.17 -30.32 -26.08
CA THR A 478 16.64 -31.49 -25.34
C THR A 478 17.99 -31.96 -25.87
N LEU A 479 18.08 -32.19 -27.18
CA LEU A 479 19.31 -32.61 -27.85
C LEU A 479 20.44 -31.58 -27.71
N SER A 480 20.11 -30.29 -27.84
CA SER A 480 21.09 -29.21 -27.74
C SER A 480 21.64 -29.05 -26.33
N VAL A 481 20.78 -29.11 -25.32
CA VAL A 481 21.18 -29.01 -23.91
C VAL A 481 21.99 -30.24 -23.51
N ASP A 482 21.58 -31.44 -23.93
CA ASP A 482 22.31 -32.68 -23.69
C ASP A 482 23.69 -32.65 -24.36
N ALA A 483 23.78 -32.13 -25.60
CA ALA A 483 25.05 -31.96 -26.30
C ALA A 483 25.98 -30.96 -25.57
N VAL A 484 25.44 -29.84 -25.09
CA VAL A 484 26.22 -28.84 -24.33
C VAL A 484 26.68 -29.40 -22.98
N VAL A 485 25.82 -30.12 -22.27
CA VAL A 485 26.19 -30.76 -21.00
C VAL A 485 27.20 -31.88 -21.21
N ALA A 486 26.99 -32.74 -22.20
CA ALA A 486 27.97 -33.77 -22.58
C ALA A 486 29.31 -33.15 -22.94
N PHE A 487 29.32 -32.08 -23.75
CA PHE A 487 30.54 -31.37 -24.13
C PHE A 487 31.26 -30.74 -22.93
N THR A 488 30.52 -30.09 -22.02
CA THR A 488 31.10 -29.46 -20.83
C THR A 488 31.63 -30.50 -19.83
N VAL A 489 30.94 -31.62 -19.65
CA VAL A 489 31.42 -32.75 -18.82
C VAL A 489 32.65 -33.39 -19.45
N LEU A 490 32.65 -33.65 -20.76
CA LEU A 490 33.81 -34.19 -21.49
C LEU A 490 35.01 -33.25 -21.39
N LYS A 491 34.81 -31.93 -21.54
CA LYS A 491 35.88 -30.93 -21.37
C LYS A 491 36.41 -30.88 -19.93
N GLY A 492 35.52 -31.00 -18.94
CA GLY A 492 35.90 -31.09 -17.53
C GLY A 492 36.73 -32.34 -17.25
N TYR A 493 36.27 -33.50 -17.73
CA TYR A 493 36.97 -34.77 -17.61
C TYR A 493 38.33 -34.74 -18.31
N ALA A 494 38.41 -34.21 -19.54
CA ALA A 494 39.68 -34.07 -20.26
C ALA A 494 40.69 -33.15 -19.53
N ARG A 495 40.24 -32.18 -18.72
CA ARG A 495 41.13 -31.34 -17.90
C ARG A 495 41.65 -32.06 -16.65
N THR A 496 40.85 -32.94 -16.04
CA THR A 496 41.25 -33.68 -14.84
C THR A 496 41.98 -34.98 -15.17
N SER A 497 41.71 -35.58 -16.33
CA SER A 497 42.27 -36.85 -16.79
C SER A 497 43.58 -36.72 -17.57
N ILE A 498 44.23 -35.54 -17.57
CA ILE A 498 45.60 -35.36 -18.06
C ILE A 498 46.52 -35.23 -16.83
N PRO A 499 47.07 -36.34 -16.29
CA PRO A 499 47.89 -36.33 -15.08
C PRO A 499 49.33 -35.84 -15.35
N TRP A 500 49.68 -35.55 -16.61
CA TRP A 500 51.09 -35.56 -17.06
C TRP A 500 51.81 -34.21 -17.07
N ARG A 501 51.22 -33.12 -16.55
CA ARG A 501 51.85 -31.78 -16.57
C ARG A 501 52.25 -31.20 -15.20
N ARG A 502 52.37 -32.01 -14.16
CA ARG A 502 52.79 -31.52 -12.82
C ARG A 502 54.17 -31.94 -12.31
N ASN A 503 54.93 -32.81 -13.01
CA ASN A 503 56.23 -33.28 -12.51
C ASN A 503 57.43 -33.05 -13.46
N VAL A 504 57.43 -32.00 -14.29
CA VAL A 504 58.63 -31.60 -15.04
C VAL A 504 59.03 -30.18 -14.65
N THR A 505 59.53 -30.03 -13.43
CA THR A 505 60.46 -28.98 -12.97
C THR A 505 60.69 -29.16 -11.47
N LYS A 506 61.54 -30.12 -11.12
CA LYS A 506 62.55 -30.01 -10.07
C LYS A 506 63.77 -30.79 -10.51
#